data_AF-A0A7V8WHL3-F1
#
_entry.id   AF-A0A7V8WHL3-F1
#
_cell.length_a   1.000
_cell.length_b   1.000
_cell.length_c   1.000
_cell.angle_alpha   90.00
_cell.angle_beta   90.00
_cell.angle_gamma   90.00
#
_symmetry.space_group_name_H-M   'P 1'
#
loop_
_entity.id
_entity.type
_entity.pdbx_description
1 polymer ?
#
loop_
_entity_poly.entity_id
_entity_poly.type
_entity_poly.pdbx_seq_one_letter_code
_entity_poly.pdbx_strand_id
1 'polypeptide(L)'
;FTTRLELIGELDKRGDTSRSPALQDRLQVRETTATFGEPTSESEVRRSIGEILHKEVAAMNLDNFVVRPRRRVIEKYKQPGAWVALTPEALTELSHEVAGLPSELEAEAEEAKRFDLLILNLQLAQLRSEPGFVRLRDQVKAIAGLLEEKSAIPMIRQQMALIQDVQTDEWWQDVTIPMLESVRRRLRDLVKLIEKQKRKPIYTDFEDQMGAETGFALPGLGEGADFARFRIKAQAFLRAHQDHIAIQKLRMNKALTASDLSELERVLVESGVGAPEDIERAKSESHGLGLFVRSMVGMDREAAKAALAGFLAGKTLGGNQIEFVNLIVNHLTEHGVMEAARLYESPFTDLTPHGPEGLFSRSTVDELIAVLDGVRRTAVAA
;
A
#
# COMPACT_ATOMS: atom_id res chain seq x y z
N PHE A 1 -24.18 4.94 8.78
CA PHE A 1 -23.91 4.16 10.01
C PHE A 1 -23.59 5.07 11.20
N THR A 2 -22.50 5.84 11.16
CA THR A 2 -22.04 6.71 12.28
C THR A 2 -23.08 7.70 12.79
N THR A 3 -23.74 8.47 11.91
CA THR A 3 -24.78 9.44 12.31
C THR A 3 -25.94 8.80 13.06
N ARG A 4 -26.30 7.55 12.71
CA ARG A 4 -27.34 6.78 13.41
C ARG A 4 -26.89 6.35 14.81
N LEU A 5 -25.61 6.01 14.99
CA LEU A 5 -25.05 5.71 16.31
C LEU A 5 -25.03 6.95 17.21
N GLU A 6 -24.60 8.10 16.66
CA GLU A 6 -24.64 9.37 17.38
C GLU A 6 -26.05 9.72 17.84
N LEU A 7 -27.05 9.49 16.98
CA LEU A 7 -28.44 9.75 17.30
C LEU A 7 -28.94 8.84 18.43
N ILE A 8 -28.58 7.55 18.44
CA ILE A 8 -28.88 6.67 19.58
C ILE A 8 -28.22 7.20 20.86
N GLY A 9 -26.96 7.62 20.79
CA GLY A 9 -26.24 8.17 21.94
C GLY A 9 -26.92 9.41 22.54
N GLU A 10 -27.41 10.34 21.71
CA GLU A 10 -28.14 11.52 22.19
C GLU A 10 -29.54 11.18 22.74
N LEU A 11 -30.24 10.24 22.12
CA LEU A 11 -31.55 9.77 22.61
C LEU A 11 -31.44 9.03 23.94
N ASP A 12 -30.40 8.19 24.12
CA ASP A 12 -30.16 7.46 25.36
C ASP A 12 -29.81 8.45 26.51
N LYS A 13 -29.03 9.52 26.25
CA LYS A 13 -28.77 10.60 27.22
C LYS A 13 -30.04 11.33 27.69
N ARG A 14 -30.96 11.63 26.77
CA ARG A 14 -32.26 12.26 27.10
C ARG A 14 -33.21 11.32 27.86
N GLY A 15 -33.17 10.03 27.51
CA GLY A 15 -33.94 8.99 28.19
C GLY A 15 -33.53 8.81 29.65
N ASP A 16 -32.25 8.92 29.97
CA ASP A 16 -31.74 8.82 31.34
C ASP A 16 -31.95 10.09 32.16
N THR A 17 -31.92 11.28 31.56
CA THR A 17 -32.29 12.54 32.25
C THR A 17 -33.78 12.64 32.57
N SER A 18 -34.63 11.92 31.84
CA SER A 18 -36.07 11.82 32.11
C SER A 18 -36.43 10.79 33.20
N ARG A 19 -35.47 9.96 33.63
CA ARG A 19 -35.63 8.95 34.69
C ARG A 19 -35.22 9.51 36.06
N SER A 20 -36.03 10.41 36.61
CA SER A 20 -36.00 10.73 38.05
C SER A 20 -36.43 9.49 38.88
N PRO A 21 -35.84 9.21 40.06
CA PRO A 21 -36.01 7.95 40.81
C PRO A 21 -37.38 7.74 41.48
N ALA A 22 -38.38 8.58 41.21
CA ALA A 22 -39.67 8.57 41.92
C ALA A 22 -40.78 7.72 41.25
N LEU A 23 -40.50 7.01 40.17
CA LEU A 23 -41.51 6.20 39.44
C LEU A 23 -41.05 4.75 39.24
N GLN A 24 -40.47 4.13 40.27
CA GLN A 24 -40.05 2.73 40.25
C GLN A 24 -41.20 1.71 40.34
N ASP A 25 -42.46 2.13 40.51
CA ASP A 25 -43.55 1.19 40.87
C ASP A 25 -44.61 0.94 39.77
N ARG A 26 -44.22 1.02 38.50
CA ARG A 26 -45.08 0.54 37.39
C ARG A 26 -44.31 -0.32 36.40
N LEU A 27 -43.70 -1.39 36.92
CA LEU A 27 -43.38 -2.59 36.14
C LEU A 27 -44.66 -3.44 36.00
N GLN A 28 -45.52 -3.10 35.05
CA GLN A 28 -46.51 -4.04 34.54
C GLN A 28 -46.47 -4.04 33.01
N VAL A 29 -45.94 -5.17 32.50
CA VAL A 29 -46.25 -5.79 31.20
C VAL A 29 -46.23 -4.83 30.01
N ARG A 30 -45.03 -4.57 29.45
CA ARG A 30 -44.93 -4.07 28.08
C ARG A 30 -45.10 -5.26 27.13
N GLU A 31 -46.35 -5.47 26.70
CA GLU A 31 -46.67 -6.33 25.56
C GLU A 31 -45.79 -5.96 24.36
N THR A 32 -45.31 -6.97 23.65
CA THR A 32 -44.63 -6.86 22.36
C THR A 32 -45.64 -6.37 21.31
N THR A 33 -45.91 -5.07 21.31
CA THR A 33 -46.70 -4.45 20.24
C THR A 33 -45.92 -4.49 18.93
N ALA A 34 -46.57 -5.04 17.91
CA ALA A 34 -46.03 -5.27 16.59
C ALA A 34 -45.51 -3.98 15.92
N THR A 35 -44.40 -4.11 15.20
CA THR A 35 -43.65 -3.09 14.45
C THR A 35 -44.34 -2.67 13.13
N PHE A 36 -45.62 -2.30 13.19
CA PHE A 36 -46.31 -1.71 12.04
C PHE A 36 -47.02 -0.42 12.46
N GLY A 37 -46.28 0.70 12.36
CA GLY A 37 -46.77 2.04 12.68
C GLY A 37 -45.68 3.09 12.54
N GLU A 38 -46.07 4.36 12.45
CA GLU A 38 -45.14 5.47 12.55
C GLU A 38 -44.64 5.60 13.98
N PRO A 39 -43.35 5.89 14.20
CA PRO A 39 -42.86 6.11 15.55
C PRO A 39 -43.57 7.34 16.12
N THR A 40 -44.14 7.18 17.30
CA THR A 40 -44.85 8.22 18.05
C THR A 40 -44.01 8.75 19.21
N SER A 41 -42.97 8.02 19.60
CA SER A 41 -42.06 8.38 20.71
C SER A 41 -40.59 8.28 20.33
N GLU A 42 -39.75 9.07 21.02
CA GLU A 42 -38.29 9.00 20.89
C GLU A 42 -37.75 7.58 21.16
N SER A 43 -38.39 6.83 22.07
CA SER A 43 -38.01 5.45 22.39
C SER A 43 -38.26 4.47 21.23
N GLU A 44 -39.30 4.70 20.43
CA GLU A 44 -39.60 3.91 19.23
C GLU A 44 -38.65 4.27 18.09
N VAL A 45 -38.32 5.56 17.94
CA VAL A 45 -37.29 6.01 16.99
C VAL A 45 -35.96 5.33 17.32
N ARG A 46 -35.52 5.40 18.58
CA ARG A 46 -34.29 4.77 19.08
C ARG A 46 -34.26 3.27 18.82
N ARG A 47 -35.36 2.55 19.10
CA ARG A 47 -35.48 1.12 18.80
C ARG A 47 -35.32 0.85 17.31
N SER A 48 -36.03 1.59 16.48
CA SER A 48 -36.02 1.39 15.04
C SER A 48 -34.65 1.63 14.40
N ILE A 49 -33.91 2.64 14.89
CA ILE A 49 -32.53 2.89 14.44
C ILE A 49 -31.62 1.74 14.86
N GLY A 50 -31.79 1.24 16.09
CA GLY A 50 -31.07 0.06 16.58
C GLY A 50 -31.32 -1.19 15.74
N GLU A 51 -32.57 -1.44 15.33
CA GLU A 51 -32.93 -2.55 14.44
C GLU A 51 -32.29 -2.42 13.05
N ILE A 52 -32.26 -1.20 12.49
CA ILE A 52 -31.60 -0.93 11.20
C ILE A 52 -30.10 -1.23 11.29
N LEU A 53 -29.43 -0.73 12.33
CA LEU A 53 -27.99 -0.94 12.51
C LEU A 53 -27.67 -2.41 12.83
N HIS A 54 -28.50 -3.08 13.64
CA HIS A 54 -28.39 -4.51 13.89
C HIS A 54 -28.52 -5.33 12.60
N LYS A 55 -29.49 -5.01 11.75
CA LYS A 55 -29.68 -5.66 10.45
C LYS A 55 -28.45 -5.48 9.54
N GLU A 56 -27.87 -4.28 9.53
CA GLU A 56 -26.65 -3.97 8.76
C GLU A 56 -25.44 -4.79 9.26
N VAL A 57 -25.24 -4.87 10.58
CA VAL A 57 -24.16 -5.67 11.18
C VAL A 57 -24.38 -7.17 11.01
N ALA A 58 -25.63 -7.65 11.14
CA ALA A 58 -25.97 -9.06 10.98
C ALA A 58 -25.75 -9.57 9.55
N ALA A 59 -25.84 -8.67 8.56
CA ALA A 59 -25.60 -8.92 7.15
C ALA A 59 -24.12 -8.77 6.73
N MET A 60 -23.19 -8.53 7.66
CA MET A 60 -21.75 -8.50 7.34
C MET A 60 -21.20 -9.93 7.18
N ASN A 61 -20.51 -10.17 6.06
CA ASN A 61 -19.93 -11.48 5.76
C ASN A 61 -18.61 -11.69 6.51
N LEU A 62 -18.58 -12.65 7.43
CA LEU A 62 -17.40 -12.97 8.25
C LEU A 62 -16.24 -13.60 7.46
N ASP A 63 -16.47 -14.04 6.22
CA ASP A 63 -15.44 -14.56 5.33
C ASP A 63 -14.78 -13.49 4.46
N ASN A 64 -15.34 -12.28 4.41
CA ASN A 64 -14.73 -11.16 3.71
C ASN A 64 -13.40 -10.74 4.38
N PHE A 65 -12.35 -10.54 3.60
CA PHE A 65 -11.01 -10.20 4.10
C PHE A 65 -10.94 -8.92 4.93
N VAL A 66 -11.81 -7.93 4.65
CA VAL A 66 -11.90 -6.67 5.42
C VAL A 66 -12.62 -6.88 6.75
N VAL A 67 -13.58 -7.81 6.76
CA VAL A 67 -14.47 -8.08 7.90
C VAL A 67 -13.83 -9.08 8.88
N ARG A 68 -13.04 -10.03 8.37
CA ARG A 68 -12.34 -11.08 9.15
C ARG A 68 -11.55 -10.54 10.36
N PRO A 69 -10.71 -9.49 10.24
CA PRO A 69 -9.98 -8.93 11.38
C PRO A 69 -10.89 -8.41 12.51
N ARG A 70 -12.13 -8.02 12.17
CA ARG A 70 -13.11 -7.43 13.10
C ARG A 70 -14.19 -8.43 13.55
N ARG A 71 -14.02 -9.72 13.26
CA ARG A 71 -14.99 -10.80 13.53
C ARG A 71 -15.51 -10.82 14.96
N ARG A 72 -14.62 -10.69 15.96
CA ARG A 72 -14.99 -10.71 17.38
C ARG A 72 -16.02 -9.62 17.73
N VAL A 73 -15.81 -8.41 17.21
CA VAL A 73 -16.69 -7.27 17.44
C VAL A 73 -18.04 -7.47 16.74
N ILE A 74 -18.01 -7.99 15.50
CA ILE A 74 -19.23 -8.25 14.74
C ILE A 74 -20.07 -9.34 15.40
N GLU A 75 -19.48 -10.45 15.86
CA GLU A 75 -20.20 -11.52 16.56
C GLU A 75 -20.87 -11.02 17.85
N LYS A 76 -20.22 -10.10 18.58
CA LYS A 76 -20.80 -9.43 19.75
C LYS A 76 -22.05 -8.62 19.37
N TYR A 77 -21.96 -7.77 18.34
CA TYR A 77 -23.07 -6.89 17.93
C TYR A 77 -24.09 -7.54 16.99
N LYS A 78 -23.85 -8.78 16.54
CA LYS A 78 -24.86 -9.60 15.85
C LYS A 78 -25.98 -10.06 16.79
N GLN A 79 -25.73 -10.07 18.10
CA GLN A 79 -26.74 -10.42 19.10
C GLN A 79 -27.73 -9.26 19.30
N PRO A 80 -29.06 -9.49 19.23
CA PRO A 80 -30.05 -8.43 19.38
C PRO A 80 -30.03 -7.79 20.79
N GLY A 81 -29.62 -8.56 21.80
CA GLY A 81 -29.48 -8.07 23.18
C GLY A 81 -28.44 -6.95 23.33
N ALA A 82 -27.41 -6.91 22.48
CA ALA A 82 -26.38 -5.87 22.51
C ALA A 82 -26.93 -4.48 22.14
N TRP A 83 -28.07 -4.42 21.45
CA TRP A 83 -28.67 -3.16 21.01
C TRP A 83 -29.70 -2.59 21.99
N VAL A 84 -30.07 -3.33 23.05
CA VAL A 84 -31.07 -2.88 24.05
C VAL A 84 -30.53 -1.70 24.87
N ALA A 85 -29.26 -1.73 25.24
CA ALA A 85 -28.56 -0.64 25.91
C ALA A 85 -27.13 -0.59 25.37
N LEU A 86 -26.75 0.54 24.78
CA LEU A 86 -25.40 0.75 24.23
C LEU A 86 -24.62 1.66 25.18
N THR A 87 -23.53 1.16 25.74
CA THR A 87 -22.64 2.00 26.56
C THR A 87 -21.83 2.96 25.67
N PRO A 88 -21.28 4.06 26.22
CA PRO A 88 -20.43 4.97 25.46
C PRO A 88 -19.23 4.27 24.80
N GLU A 89 -18.66 3.26 25.47
CA GLU A 89 -17.58 2.43 24.93
C GLU A 89 -18.07 1.60 23.74
N ALA A 90 -19.29 1.03 23.83
CA ALA A 90 -19.89 0.27 22.75
C ALA A 90 -20.17 1.14 21.50
N LEU A 91 -20.63 2.37 21.69
CA LEU A 91 -20.80 3.35 20.60
C LEU A 91 -19.48 3.68 19.91
N THR A 92 -18.40 3.83 20.70
CA THR A 92 -17.05 4.13 20.19
C THR A 92 -16.46 2.92 19.44
N GLU A 93 -16.63 1.71 19.98
CA GLU A 93 -16.21 0.46 19.34
C GLU A 93 -16.94 0.26 18.00
N LEU A 94 -18.26 0.49 17.96
CA LEU A 94 -19.06 0.40 16.73
C LEU A 94 -18.66 1.46 15.69
N SER A 95 -18.33 2.68 16.10
CA SER A 95 -17.96 3.75 15.18
C SER A 95 -16.56 3.57 14.57
N HIS A 96 -15.61 2.99 15.32
CA HIS A 96 -14.23 2.80 14.85
C HIS A 96 -14.00 1.46 14.15
N GLU A 97 -14.63 0.39 14.64
CA GLU A 97 -14.32 -0.97 14.19
C GLU A 97 -15.34 -1.54 13.20
N VAL A 98 -16.59 -1.07 13.25
CA VAL A 98 -17.70 -1.64 12.45
C VAL A 98 -18.18 -0.68 11.36
N ALA A 99 -18.10 0.63 11.59
CA ALA A 99 -18.50 1.61 10.59
C ALA A 99 -17.66 1.48 9.31
N GLY A 100 -18.34 1.43 8.17
CA GLY A 100 -17.69 1.36 6.85
C GLY A 100 -17.33 -0.06 6.39
N LEU A 101 -17.58 -1.08 7.20
CA LEU A 101 -17.44 -2.47 6.76
C LEU A 101 -18.51 -2.83 5.71
N PRO A 102 -18.16 -3.65 4.70
CA PRO A 102 -19.11 -4.09 3.69
C PRO A 102 -20.17 -5.04 4.30
N SER A 103 -21.44 -4.80 3.96
CA SER A 103 -22.56 -5.69 4.26
C SER A 103 -23.18 -6.25 2.98
N GLU A 104 -23.84 -7.39 3.08
CA GLU A 104 -24.54 -8.06 1.97
C GLU A 104 -25.95 -7.51 1.72
N LEU A 105 -26.28 -6.36 2.31
CA LEU A 105 -27.55 -5.69 2.05
C LEU A 105 -27.58 -5.11 0.63
N GLU A 106 -28.77 -5.05 0.03
CA GLU A 106 -28.96 -4.42 -1.27
C GLU A 106 -28.52 -2.96 -1.26
N ALA A 107 -27.87 -2.55 -2.35
CA ALA A 107 -27.43 -1.17 -2.51
C ALA A 107 -28.64 -0.24 -2.66
N GLU A 108 -28.90 0.58 -1.63
CA GLU A 108 -29.89 1.64 -1.73
C GLU A 108 -29.41 2.76 -2.68
N ALA A 109 -30.36 3.46 -3.29
CA ALA A 109 -30.08 4.63 -4.13
C ALA A 109 -29.33 5.72 -3.36
N GLU A 110 -28.36 6.36 -4.01
CA GLU A 110 -27.53 7.41 -3.43
C GLU A 110 -28.38 8.57 -2.90
N GLU A 111 -29.41 8.96 -3.65
CA GLU A 111 -30.31 10.06 -3.33
C GLU A 111 -31.09 9.79 -2.03
N ALA A 112 -31.54 8.55 -1.83
CA ALA A 112 -32.22 8.14 -0.61
C ALA A 112 -31.26 8.18 0.60
N LYS A 113 -30.01 7.75 0.43
CA LYS A 113 -28.99 7.83 1.50
C LYS A 113 -28.62 9.26 1.86
N ARG A 114 -28.52 10.15 0.87
CA ARG A 114 -28.27 11.59 1.09
C ARG A 114 -29.42 12.24 1.84
N PHE A 115 -30.66 11.92 1.48
CA PHE A 115 -31.84 12.41 2.19
C PHE A 115 -31.92 11.86 3.62
N ASP A 116 -31.67 10.57 3.81
CA ASP A 116 -31.58 9.98 5.15
C ASP A 116 -30.54 10.72 6.01
N LEU A 117 -29.34 10.99 5.46
CA LEU A 117 -28.30 11.72 6.17
C LEU A 117 -28.72 13.16 6.51
N LEU A 118 -29.41 13.85 5.60
CA LEU A 118 -29.94 15.20 5.82
C LEU A 118 -30.89 15.21 7.03
N ILE A 119 -31.85 14.29 7.07
CA ILE A 119 -32.83 14.21 8.16
C ILE A 119 -32.19 13.76 9.47
N LEU A 120 -31.25 12.81 9.44
CA LEU A 120 -30.52 12.38 10.64
C LEU A 120 -29.69 13.53 11.24
N ASN A 121 -29.02 14.32 10.41
CA ASN A 121 -28.29 15.50 10.86
C ASN A 121 -29.23 16.58 11.41
N LEU A 122 -30.43 16.72 10.82
CA LEU A 122 -31.44 17.65 11.31
C LEU A 122 -31.99 17.22 12.69
N GLN A 123 -32.23 15.93 12.89
CA GLN A 123 -32.59 15.36 14.20
C GLN A 123 -31.48 15.60 15.24
N LEU A 124 -30.21 15.36 14.87
CA LEU A 124 -29.07 15.65 15.75
C LEU A 124 -28.95 17.14 16.09
N ALA A 125 -29.07 18.01 15.09
CA ALA A 125 -29.03 19.45 15.27
C ALA A 125 -30.14 19.94 16.21
N GLN A 126 -31.32 19.32 16.13
CA GLN A 126 -32.41 19.59 17.06
C GLN A 126 -32.10 19.11 18.49
N LEU A 127 -31.58 17.89 18.65
CA LEU A 127 -31.28 17.32 19.97
C LEU A 127 -30.18 18.11 20.69
N ARG A 128 -29.18 18.56 19.94
CA ARG A 128 -28.00 19.30 20.42
C ARG A 128 -28.18 20.83 20.40
N SER A 129 -29.32 21.34 19.91
CA SER A 129 -29.58 22.78 19.73
C SER A 129 -28.50 23.50 18.90
N GLU A 130 -28.06 22.88 17.80
CA GLU A 130 -27.01 23.41 16.93
C GLU A 130 -27.53 24.52 16.00
N PRO A 131 -26.70 25.55 15.68
CA PRO A 131 -27.09 26.65 14.81
C PRO A 131 -27.34 26.20 13.35
N GLY A 132 -26.88 25.02 12.97
CA GLY A 132 -27.05 24.45 11.62
C GLY A 132 -28.49 24.01 11.30
N PHE A 133 -29.40 23.98 12.28
CA PHE A 133 -30.78 23.52 12.11
C PHE A 133 -31.53 24.28 11.00
N VAL A 134 -31.43 25.61 10.98
CA VAL A 134 -32.13 26.47 10.00
C VAL A 134 -31.72 26.11 8.57
N ARG A 135 -30.41 25.96 8.32
CA ARG A 135 -29.89 25.59 7.00
C ARG A 135 -30.37 24.20 6.55
N LEU A 136 -30.38 23.22 7.46
CA LEU A 136 -30.83 21.86 7.17
C LEU A 136 -32.34 21.81 6.91
N ARG A 137 -33.12 22.55 7.70
CA ARG A 137 -34.56 22.74 7.50
C ARG A 137 -34.86 23.30 6.11
N ASP A 138 -34.18 24.37 5.72
CA ASP A 138 -34.42 25.02 4.43
C ASP A 138 -34.04 24.10 3.26
N GLN A 139 -33.04 23.23 3.43
CA GLN A 139 -32.73 22.18 2.46
C GLN A 139 -33.84 21.12 2.35
N VAL A 140 -34.45 20.71 3.47
CA VAL A 140 -35.62 19.81 3.45
C VAL A 140 -36.81 20.46 2.75
N LYS A 141 -37.09 21.74 3.03
CA LYS A 141 -38.15 22.51 2.36
C LYS A 141 -37.93 22.59 0.85
N ALA A 142 -36.70 22.84 0.40
CA ALA A 142 -36.36 22.87 -1.02
C ALA A 142 -36.60 21.52 -1.70
N ILE A 143 -36.24 20.41 -1.05
CA ILE A 143 -36.50 19.06 -1.56
C ILE A 143 -38.01 18.78 -1.62
N ALA A 144 -38.77 19.20 -0.61
CA ALA A 144 -40.22 19.08 -0.60
C ALA A 144 -40.86 19.86 -1.78
N GLY A 145 -40.42 21.09 -2.05
CA GLY A 145 -40.89 21.86 -3.21
C GLY A 145 -40.60 21.17 -4.55
N LEU A 146 -39.40 20.59 -4.73
CA LEU A 146 -39.06 19.80 -5.92
C LEU A 146 -39.94 18.54 -6.07
N LEU A 147 -40.35 17.93 -4.95
CA LEU A 147 -41.30 16.81 -4.98
C LEU A 147 -42.70 17.28 -5.35
N GLU A 148 -43.15 18.44 -4.84
CA GLU A 148 -44.45 19.02 -5.17
C GLU A 148 -44.61 19.32 -6.66
N GLU A 149 -43.55 19.82 -7.33
CA GLU A 149 -43.52 20.02 -8.79
C GLU A 149 -43.82 18.73 -9.58
N LYS A 150 -43.57 17.55 -8.98
CA LYS A 150 -43.79 16.24 -9.57
C LYS A 150 -45.12 15.58 -9.11
N SER A 151 -46.11 16.38 -8.71
CA SER A 151 -47.48 15.96 -8.31
C SER A 151 -48.25 15.08 -9.33
N ALA A 152 -47.78 15.02 -10.57
CA ALA A 152 -48.28 14.08 -11.59
C ALA A 152 -48.05 12.61 -11.21
N ILE A 153 -47.01 12.30 -10.42
CA ILE A 153 -46.69 10.93 -10.00
C ILE A 153 -47.62 10.48 -8.86
N PRO A 154 -48.35 9.35 -8.98
CA PRO A 154 -49.31 8.90 -7.97
C PRO A 154 -48.73 8.72 -6.56
N MET A 155 -47.52 8.19 -6.44
CA MET A 155 -46.85 7.97 -5.14
C MET A 155 -46.54 9.29 -4.41
N ILE A 156 -46.22 10.35 -5.15
CA ILE A 156 -45.98 11.68 -4.59
C ILE A 156 -47.31 12.31 -4.17
N ARG A 157 -48.35 12.18 -5.00
CA ARG A 157 -49.69 12.68 -4.69
C ARG A 157 -50.25 12.10 -3.40
N GLN A 158 -49.98 10.84 -3.11
CA GLN A 158 -50.38 10.19 -1.84
C GLN A 158 -49.74 10.85 -0.60
N GLN A 159 -48.57 11.48 -0.74
CA GLN A 159 -47.87 12.16 0.36
C GLN A 159 -47.96 13.69 0.25
N MET A 160 -48.85 14.23 -0.60
CA MET A 160 -48.91 15.67 -0.89
C MET A 160 -49.20 16.52 0.35
N ALA A 161 -50.08 16.06 1.24
CA ALA A 161 -50.38 16.75 2.48
C ALA A 161 -49.12 16.97 3.32
N LEU A 162 -48.31 15.91 3.50
CA LEU A 162 -47.05 16.00 4.24
C LEU A 162 -46.03 16.91 3.54
N ILE A 163 -45.95 16.84 2.20
CA ILE A 163 -45.05 17.68 1.40
C ILE A 163 -45.38 19.17 1.57
N GLN A 164 -46.67 19.51 1.63
CA GLN A 164 -47.13 20.88 1.85
C GLN A 164 -46.92 21.34 3.29
N ASP A 165 -47.25 20.50 4.28
CA ASP A 165 -47.04 20.78 5.69
C ASP A 165 -45.56 21.12 5.97
N VAL A 166 -44.63 20.29 5.48
CA VAL A 166 -43.18 20.46 5.67
C VAL A 166 -42.67 21.78 5.05
N GLN A 167 -43.35 22.35 4.06
CA GLN A 167 -42.97 23.64 3.48
C GLN A 167 -43.44 24.84 4.33
N THR A 168 -44.53 24.70 5.07
CA THR A 168 -45.03 25.76 5.96
C THR A 168 -44.10 25.99 7.15
N ASP A 169 -44.00 27.23 7.64
CA ASP A 169 -43.20 27.53 8.85
C ASP A 169 -43.85 27.01 10.14
N GLU A 170 -45.18 26.87 10.16
CA GLU A 170 -45.95 26.40 11.31
C GLU A 170 -45.55 24.99 11.74
N TRP A 171 -45.37 24.08 10.76
CA TRP A 171 -44.95 22.70 11.01
C TRP A 171 -43.60 22.59 11.76
N TRP A 172 -42.73 23.59 11.63
CA TRP A 172 -41.39 23.60 12.22
C TRP A 172 -41.32 24.20 13.63
N GLN A 173 -42.38 24.84 14.12
CA GLN A 173 -42.35 25.52 15.42
C GLN A 173 -42.18 24.53 16.58
N ASP A 174 -42.92 23.42 16.55
CA ASP A 174 -42.90 22.36 17.57
C ASP A 174 -42.53 20.98 16.98
N VAL A 175 -41.64 20.97 15.99
CA VAL A 175 -41.23 19.73 15.33
C VAL A 175 -40.61 18.77 16.36
N THR A 176 -40.88 17.47 16.25
CA THR A 176 -40.32 16.45 17.15
C THR A 176 -39.49 15.43 16.38
N ILE A 177 -38.61 14.70 17.07
CA ILE A 177 -37.79 13.64 16.44
C ILE A 177 -38.66 12.57 15.74
N PRO A 178 -39.77 12.09 16.33
CA PRO A 178 -40.68 11.17 15.64
C PRO A 178 -41.31 11.77 14.38
N MET A 179 -41.66 13.06 14.37
CA MET A 179 -42.16 13.75 13.18
C MET A 179 -41.11 13.78 12.06
N LEU A 180 -39.86 14.11 12.38
CA LEU A 180 -38.75 14.07 11.42
C LEU A 180 -38.50 12.65 10.89
N GLU A 181 -38.63 11.63 11.74
CA GLU A 181 -38.47 10.23 11.34
C GLU A 181 -39.61 9.75 10.41
N SER A 182 -40.85 10.20 10.62
CA SER A 182 -41.95 9.97 9.68
C SER A 182 -41.66 10.60 8.31
N VAL A 183 -41.18 11.85 8.28
CA VAL A 183 -40.75 12.53 7.05
C VAL A 183 -39.67 11.71 6.33
N ARG A 184 -38.65 11.24 7.05
CA ARG A 184 -37.59 10.40 6.49
C ARG A 184 -38.17 9.16 5.81
N ARG A 185 -39.02 8.40 6.51
CA ARG A 185 -39.58 7.14 6.03
C ARG A 185 -40.49 7.32 4.81
N ARG A 186 -41.33 8.35 4.80
CA ARG A 186 -42.32 8.59 3.73
C ARG A 186 -41.70 9.23 2.49
N LEU A 187 -40.72 10.10 2.65
CA LEU A 187 -40.14 10.84 1.52
C LEU A 187 -38.90 10.17 0.92
N ARG A 188 -38.17 9.30 1.64
CA ARG A 188 -36.89 8.72 1.14
C ARG A 188 -37.02 8.04 -0.23
N ASP A 189 -38.10 7.29 -0.44
CA ASP A 189 -38.33 6.56 -1.69
C ASP A 189 -38.86 7.46 -2.81
N LEU A 190 -39.36 8.65 -2.47
CA LEU A 190 -39.85 9.63 -3.44
C LEU A 190 -38.72 10.52 -3.95
N VAL A 191 -37.69 10.80 -3.15
CA VAL A 191 -36.55 11.67 -3.53
C VAL A 191 -35.82 11.14 -4.77
N LYS A 192 -35.78 9.82 -5.00
CA LYS A 192 -35.18 9.23 -6.22
C LYS A 192 -35.92 9.61 -7.52
N LEU A 193 -37.17 10.08 -7.41
CA LEU A 193 -38.01 10.48 -8.54
C LEU A 193 -37.77 11.93 -8.96
N ILE A 194 -37.02 12.69 -8.14
CA ILE A 194 -36.55 14.02 -8.53
C ILE A 194 -35.58 13.80 -9.68
N GLU A 195 -36.00 14.18 -10.89
CA GLU A 195 -35.13 14.16 -12.05
C GLU A 195 -33.84 14.89 -11.72
N LYS A 196 -32.71 14.28 -12.09
CA LYS A 196 -31.40 14.90 -11.99
C LYS A 196 -31.42 16.11 -12.91
N GLN A 197 -31.88 17.27 -12.42
CA GLN A 197 -31.85 18.52 -13.18
C GLN A 197 -30.44 18.62 -13.75
N LYS A 198 -30.38 18.65 -15.09
CA LYS A 198 -29.20 18.70 -15.95
C LYS A 198 -27.95 18.95 -15.12
N ARG A 199 -27.33 17.88 -14.61
CA ARG A 199 -25.99 17.99 -14.04
C ARG A 199 -25.21 18.69 -15.14
N LYS A 200 -24.77 19.93 -14.92
CA LYS A 200 -23.81 20.55 -15.84
C LYS A 200 -22.74 19.49 -16.00
N PRO A 201 -22.55 18.88 -17.17
CA PRO A 201 -21.51 17.88 -17.33
C PRO A 201 -20.24 18.58 -16.87
N ILE A 202 -19.70 18.12 -15.75
CA ILE A 202 -18.38 18.56 -15.31
C ILE A 202 -17.48 17.78 -16.24
N TYR A 203 -17.20 18.37 -17.40
CA TYR A 203 -16.10 17.95 -18.22
C TYR A 203 -14.86 18.22 -17.39
N THR A 204 -14.35 17.15 -16.78
CA THR A 204 -13.02 17.13 -16.22
C THR A 204 -12.08 16.92 -17.40
N ASP A 205 -11.99 17.96 -18.23
CA ASP A 205 -10.97 18.09 -19.26
C ASP A 205 -9.70 18.56 -18.55
N PHE A 206 -9.02 17.60 -17.92
CA PHE A 206 -7.68 17.83 -17.44
C PHE A 206 -6.76 17.54 -18.63
N GLU A 207 -6.14 18.59 -19.19
CA GLU A 207 -4.93 18.36 -19.96
C GLU A 207 -3.89 17.81 -18.97
N ASP A 208 -3.46 16.56 -19.19
CA ASP A 208 -2.38 15.96 -18.44
C ASP A 208 -1.13 16.84 -18.60
N GLN A 209 -0.83 17.64 -17.57
CA GLN A 209 0.49 18.21 -17.43
C GLN A 209 1.39 17.08 -16.97
N MET A 210 2.19 16.54 -17.89
CA MET A 210 3.35 15.74 -17.53
C MET A 210 4.29 16.64 -16.73
N GLY A 211 4.13 16.62 -15.41
CA GLY A 211 5.11 17.15 -14.47
C GLY A 211 6.41 16.36 -14.58
N ALA A 212 7.49 16.90 -14.03
CA ALA A 212 8.75 16.16 -13.96
C ALA A 212 8.53 14.84 -13.19
N GLU A 213 9.00 13.74 -13.79
CA GLU A 213 8.91 12.41 -13.22
C GLU A 213 9.52 12.42 -11.81
N THR A 214 8.72 12.09 -10.81
CA THR A 214 9.18 11.91 -9.43
C THR A 214 9.25 10.41 -9.18
N GLY A 215 10.43 9.84 -9.35
CA GLY A 215 10.69 8.43 -9.06
C GLY A 215 10.47 8.15 -7.57
N PHE A 216 9.40 7.43 -7.24
CA PHE A 216 9.21 6.87 -5.90
C PHE A 216 9.80 5.45 -5.87
N ALA A 217 10.87 5.28 -5.10
CA ALA A 217 11.40 3.96 -4.80
C ALA A 217 10.38 3.17 -3.95
N LEU A 218 9.72 2.18 -4.56
CA LEU A 218 8.80 1.29 -3.87
C LEU A 218 9.59 0.36 -2.92
N PRO A 219 9.39 0.42 -1.59
CA PRO A 219 10.09 -0.46 -0.67
C PRO A 219 9.63 -1.91 -0.91
N GLY A 220 10.53 -2.77 -1.37
CA GLY A 220 10.29 -4.21 -1.53
C GLY A 220 10.08 -4.72 -2.96
N LEU A 221 9.99 -3.85 -3.97
CA LEU A 221 10.00 -4.21 -5.41
C LEU A 221 11.38 -3.90 -6.03
N GLY A 222 12.43 -4.15 -5.25
CA GLY A 222 13.68 -3.40 -5.30
C GLY A 222 14.59 -3.56 -6.51
N GLU A 223 15.43 -2.53 -6.65
CA GLU A 223 16.65 -2.39 -7.47
C GLU A 223 17.63 -3.59 -7.42
N GLY A 224 17.43 -4.55 -6.50
CA GLY A 224 18.22 -5.77 -6.42
C GLY A 224 17.91 -6.80 -7.51
N ALA A 225 16.65 -6.88 -7.98
CA ALA A 225 16.25 -7.83 -9.03
C ALA A 225 16.77 -7.39 -10.41
N ASP A 226 16.79 -6.09 -10.67
CA ASP A 226 17.21 -5.53 -11.96
C ASP A 226 18.72 -5.56 -12.12
N PHE A 227 19.49 -5.28 -11.06
CA PHE A 227 20.96 -5.36 -11.12
C PHE A 227 21.47 -6.80 -11.30
N ALA A 228 20.79 -7.80 -10.72
CA ALA A 228 21.12 -9.21 -10.98
C ALA A 228 20.88 -9.59 -12.45
N ARG A 229 19.79 -9.11 -13.05
CA ARG A 229 19.50 -9.31 -14.47
C ARG A 229 20.50 -8.60 -15.37
N PHE A 230 20.91 -7.38 -15.01
CA PHE A 230 21.98 -6.64 -15.68
C PHE A 230 23.27 -7.46 -15.71
N ARG A 231 23.73 -7.99 -14.56
CA ARG A 231 24.95 -8.82 -14.49
C ARG A 231 24.91 -10.03 -15.42
N ILE A 232 23.77 -10.74 -15.48
CA ILE A 232 23.59 -11.89 -16.37
C ILE A 232 23.67 -11.47 -17.84
N LYS A 233 22.99 -10.38 -18.23
CA LYS A 233 23.03 -9.84 -19.60
C LYS A 233 24.43 -9.37 -19.98
N ALA A 234 25.10 -8.64 -19.08
CA ALA A 234 26.44 -8.12 -19.30
C ALA A 234 27.45 -9.24 -19.47
N GLN A 235 27.40 -10.27 -18.63
CA GLN A 235 28.26 -11.44 -18.78
C GLN A 235 28.04 -12.15 -20.13
N ALA A 236 26.79 -12.36 -20.54
CA ALA A 236 26.48 -12.99 -21.82
C ALA A 236 26.99 -12.16 -23.01
N PHE A 237 26.75 -10.84 -22.98
CA PHE A 237 27.19 -9.92 -24.02
C PHE A 237 28.72 -9.87 -24.14
N LEU A 238 29.43 -9.72 -23.02
CA LEU A 238 30.89 -9.63 -23.00
C LEU A 238 31.55 -10.94 -23.43
N ARG A 239 30.95 -12.09 -23.13
CA ARG A 239 31.42 -13.40 -23.62
C ARG A 239 31.20 -13.59 -25.12
N ALA A 240 30.13 -13.02 -25.68
CA ALA A 240 29.88 -13.07 -27.12
C ALA A 240 30.81 -12.13 -27.91
N HIS A 241 31.31 -11.04 -27.30
CA HIS A 241 32.11 -10.01 -27.96
C HIS A 241 33.58 -10.02 -27.53
N GLN A 242 34.16 -11.21 -27.34
CA GLN A 242 35.57 -11.35 -26.94
C GLN A 242 36.58 -10.81 -27.97
N ASP A 243 36.13 -10.58 -29.21
CA ASP A 243 36.93 -10.00 -30.30
C ASP A 243 37.13 -8.49 -30.14
N HIS A 244 36.40 -7.83 -29.22
CA HIS A 244 36.56 -6.40 -28.96
C HIS A 244 37.92 -6.11 -28.30
N ILE A 245 38.66 -5.15 -28.83
CA ILE A 245 40.06 -4.85 -28.43
C ILE A 245 40.18 -4.61 -26.92
N ALA A 246 39.27 -3.85 -26.31
CA ALA A 246 39.30 -3.58 -24.88
C ALA A 246 39.06 -4.84 -24.01
N ILE A 247 38.19 -5.75 -24.45
CA ILE A 247 37.91 -7.02 -23.76
C ILE A 247 39.11 -7.96 -23.93
N GLN A 248 39.71 -8.01 -25.12
CA GLN A 248 40.91 -8.79 -25.38
C GLN A 248 42.09 -8.32 -24.52
N LYS A 249 42.29 -6.99 -24.37
CA LYS A 249 43.31 -6.41 -23.48
C LYS A 249 43.11 -6.85 -22.03
N LEU A 250 41.87 -6.80 -21.53
CA LEU A 250 41.52 -7.27 -20.18
C LEU A 250 41.85 -8.75 -19.96
N ARG A 251 41.48 -9.61 -20.92
CA ARG A 251 41.77 -11.05 -20.84
C ARG A 251 43.26 -11.34 -20.90
N MET A 252 44.01 -10.61 -21.71
CA MET A 252 45.45 -10.78 -21.91
C MET A 252 46.32 -10.06 -20.87
N ASN A 253 45.72 -9.55 -19.79
CA ASN A 253 46.42 -8.80 -18.74
C ASN A 253 47.22 -7.58 -19.25
N LYS A 254 46.73 -6.91 -20.31
CA LYS A 254 47.36 -5.70 -20.84
C LYS A 254 46.73 -4.47 -20.19
N ALA A 255 47.53 -3.44 -19.96
CA ALA A 255 47.04 -2.17 -19.42
C ALA A 255 45.97 -1.55 -20.32
N LEU A 256 44.87 -1.11 -19.71
CA LEU A 256 43.81 -0.37 -20.39
C LEU A 256 44.13 1.12 -20.44
N THR A 257 43.83 1.75 -21.58
CA THR A 257 43.83 3.21 -21.70
C THR A 257 42.48 3.79 -21.30
N ALA A 258 42.43 5.09 -20.99
CA ALA A 258 41.18 5.80 -20.72
C ALA A 258 40.19 5.69 -21.91
N SER A 259 40.69 5.72 -23.14
CA SER A 259 39.87 5.55 -24.35
C SER A 259 39.25 4.15 -24.43
N ASP A 260 39.98 3.09 -24.03
CA ASP A 260 39.46 1.73 -24.04
C ASP A 260 38.27 1.59 -23.06
N LEU A 261 38.31 2.27 -21.92
CA LEU A 261 37.22 2.27 -20.94
C LEU A 261 35.99 3.05 -21.43
N SER A 262 36.20 4.22 -22.03
CA SER A 262 35.10 5.00 -22.64
C SER A 262 34.41 4.23 -23.77
N GLU A 263 35.18 3.53 -24.61
CA GLU A 263 34.61 2.68 -25.66
C GLU A 263 33.82 1.52 -25.08
N LEU A 264 34.33 0.87 -24.03
CA LEU A 264 33.66 -0.27 -23.41
C LEU A 264 32.35 0.14 -22.73
N GLU A 265 32.34 1.32 -22.10
CA GLU A 265 31.12 1.94 -21.57
C GLU A 265 30.12 2.24 -22.69
N ARG A 266 30.56 2.87 -23.80
CA ARG A 266 29.69 3.16 -24.94
C ARG A 266 29.04 1.90 -25.50
N VAL A 267 29.83 0.84 -25.70
CA VAL A 267 29.35 -0.43 -26.26
C VAL A 267 28.32 -1.11 -25.33
N LEU A 268 28.50 -1.05 -24.00
CA LEU A 268 27.54 -1.61 -23.05
C LEU A 268 26.20 -0.84 -23.06
N VAL A 269 26.23 0.49 -23.23
CA VAL A 269 25.02 1.31 -23.34
C VAL A 269 24.32 1.09 -24.68
N GLU A 270 25.05 1.15 -25.80
CA GLU A 270 24.50 1.00 -27.16
C GLU A 270 23.88 -0.37 -27.40
N SER A 271 24.41 -1.42 -26.76
CA SER A 271 23.88 -2.78 -26.85
C SER A 271 22.63 -3.04 -26.01
N GLY A 272 22.20 -2.06 -25.20
CA GLY A 272 21.00 -2.18 -24.35
C GLY A 272 21.15 -3.21 -23.22
N VAL A 273 22.39 -3.53 -22.83
CA VAL A 273 22.69 -4.52 -21.80
C VAL A 273 22.32 -4.02 -20.41
N GLY A 274 22.45 -2.72 -20.16
CA GLY A 274 22.06 -2.03 -18.92
C GLY A 274 21.89 -0.54 -19.14
N ALA A 275 21.19 0.11 -18.22
CA ALA A 275 21.07 1.56 -18.23
C ALA A 275 22.38 2.21 -17.75
N PRO A 276 22.65 3.50 -18.05
CA PRO A 276 23.83 4.20 -17.54
C PRO A 276 23.98 4.09 -16.02
N GLU A 277 22.87 4.07 -15.29
CA GLU A 277 22.83 3.93 -13.83
C GLU A 277 23.36 2.57 -13.35
N ASP A 278 23.07 1.48 -14.07
CA ASP A 278 23.58 0.14 -13.76
C ASP A 278 25.11 0.07 -13.93
N ILE A 279 25.63 0.78 -14.93
CA ILE A 279 27.06 0.84 -15.23
C ILE A 279 27.79 1.65 -14.16
N GLU A 280 27.24 2.79 -13.74
CA GLU A 280 27.78 3.59 -12.62
C GLU A 280 27.79 2.79 -11.31
N ARG A 281 26.70 2.07 -11.04
CA ARG A 281 26.65 1.15 -9.89
C ARG A 281 27.73 0.08 -10.00
N ALA A 282 27.91 -0.54 -11.15
CA ALA A 282 28.95 -1.55 -11.36
C ALA A 282 30.37 -1.00 -11.18
N LYS A 283 30.63 0.23 -11.63
CA LYS A 283 31.90 0.94 -11.38
C LYS A 283 32.15 1.11 -9.89
N SER A 284 31.12 1.51 -9.13
CA SER A 284 31.22 1.71 -7.68
C SER A 284 31.47 0.41 -6.90
N GLU A 285 30.72 -0.66 -7.20
CA GLU A 285 30.84 -1.94 -6.49
C GLU A 285 32.17 -2.65 -6.79
N SER A 286 32.69 -2.51 -8.02
CA SER A 286 33.90 -3.22 -8.46
C SER A 286 35.16 -2.36 -8.47
N HIS A 287 35.10 -1.13 -7.95
CA HIS A 287 36.21 -0.17 -7.93
C HIS A 287 36.77 0.14 -9.34
N GLY A 288 35.87 0.17 -10.34
CA GLY A 288 36.19 0.48 -11.73
C GLY A 288 35.55 -0.47 -12.75
N LEU A 289 35.24 0.06 -13.94
CA LEU A 289 34.59 -0.70 -15.01
C LEU A 289 35.47 -1.85 -15.54
N GLY A 290 36.78 -1.64 -15.66
CA GLY A 290 37.70 -2.68 -16.14
C GLY A 290 37.78 -3.89 -15.21
N LEU A 291 37.76 -3.67 -13.89
CA LEU A 291 37.71 -4.74 -12.89
C LEU A 291 36.37 -5.50 -12.93
N PHE A 292 35.26 -4.77 -13.07
CA PHE A 292 33.93 -5.39 -13.24
C PHE A 292 33.87 -6.29 -14.48
N VAL A 293 34.35 -5.80 -15.62
CA VAL A 293 34.32 -6.56 -16.88
C VAL A 293 35.23 -7.77 -16.79
N ARG A 294 36.43 -7.61 -16.21
CA ARG A 294 37.36 -8.71 -16.03
C ARG A 294 36.81 -9.79 -15.08
N SER A 295 36.02 -9.41 -14.07
CA SER A 295 35.39 -10.37 -13.17
C SER A 295 34.30 -11.22 -13.81
N MET A 296 33.67 -10.73 -14.88
CA MET A 296 32.65 -11.47 -15.62
C MET A 296 33.21 -12.38 -16.72
N VAL A 297 34.30 -11.94 -17.37
CA VAL A 297 34.89 -12.62 -18.54
C VAL A 297 36.05 -13.54 -18.16
N GLY A 298 36.75 -13.24 -17.06
CA GLY A 298 37.96 -13.96 -16.66
C GLY A 298 39.22 -13.51 -17.39
N MET A 299 40.36 -14.10 -17.04
CA MET A 299 41.63 -13.92 -17.75
C MET A 299 41.94 -15.09 -18.67
N ASP A 300 42.76 -14.84 -19.69
CA ASP A 300 43.33 -15.92 -20.48
C ASP A 300 44.34 -16.74 -19.65
N ARG A 301 44.35 -18.07 -19.86
CA ARG A 301 45.19 -18.98 -19.07
C ARG A 301 46.68 -18.76 -19.33
N GLU A 302 47.06 -18.44 -20.56
CA GLU A 302 48.45 -18.14 -20.88
C GLU A 302 48.87 -16.80 -20.27
N ALA A 303 47.99 -15.81 -20.29
CA ALA A 303 48.23 -14.51 -19.67
C ALA A 303 48.35 -14.61 -18.14
N ALA A 304 47.51 -15.40 -17.48
CA ALA A 304 47.59 -15.65 -16.04
C ALA A 304 48.91 -16.36 -15.66
N LYS A 305 49.33 -17.36 -16.44
CA LYS A 305 50.64 -18.02 -16.26
C LYS A 305 51.80 -17.05 -16.50
N ALA A 306 51.72 -16.21 -17.53
CA ALA A 306 52.76 -15.23 -17.84
C ALA A 306 52.90 -14.18 -16.73
N ALA A 307 51.79 -13.74 -16.13
CA ALA A 307 51.81 -12.82 -15.00
C ALA A 307 52.54 -13.40 -13.78
N LEU A 308 52.36 -14.70 -13.52
CA LEU A 308 53.05 -15.41 -12.44
C LEU A 308 54.45 -15.92 -12.82
N ALA A 309 54.82 -15.89 -14.10
CA ALA A 309 56.12 -16.41 -14.56
C ALA A 309 57.30 -15.70 -13.90
N GLY A 310 57.18 -14.39 -13.63
CA GLY A 310 58.20 -13.62 -12.90
C GLY A 310 58.36 -14.07 -11.44
N PHE A 311 57.26 -14.47 -10.79
CA PHE A 311 57.30 -15.05 -9.44
C PHE A 311 57.92 -16.46 -9.42
N LEU A 312 57.68 -17.23 -10.48
CA LEU A 312 58.19 -18.59 -10.63
C LEU A 312 59.66 -18.66 -11.07
N ALA A 313 60.18 -17.59 -11.66
CA ALA A 313 61.53 -17.55 -12.21
C ALA A 313 62.60 -17.74 -11.10
N GLY A 314 63.48 -18.73 -11.29
CA GLY A 314 64.60 -19.01 -10.38
C GLY A 314 64.23 -19.76 -9.09
N LYS A 315 62.97 -20.19 -8.93
CA LYS A 315 62.52 -20.96 -7.75
C LYS A 315 62.32 -22.43 -8.09
N THR A 316 62.76 -23.32 -7.20
CA THR A 316 62.43 -24.76 -7.26
C THR A 316 61.25 -25.01 -6.33
N LEU A 317 60.06 -25.19 -6.92
CA LEU A 317 58.83 -25.38 -6.16
C LEU A 317 58.54 -26.87 -5.93
N GLY A 318 58.11 -27.22 -4.72
CA GLY A 318 57.58 -28.54 -4.38
C GLY A 318 56.15 -28.76 -4.91
N GLY A 319 55.67 -30.01 -4.89
CA GLY A 319 54.35 -30.38 -5.44
C GLY A 319 53.18 -29.54 -4.92
N ASN A 320 53.10 -29.33 -3.60
CA ASN A 320 52.03 -28.52 -3.00
C ASN A 320 52.11 -27.03 -3.38
N GLN A 321 53.33 -26.49 -3.57
CA GLN A 321 53.53 -25.10 -4.01
C GLN A 321 53.12 -24.92 -5.48
N ILE A 322 53.41 -25.90 -6.34
CA ILE A 322 52.96 -25.91 -7.73
C ILE A 322 51.44 -25.95 -7.79
N GLU A 323 50.81 -26.81 -6.98
CA GLU A 323 49.35 -26.91 -6.94
C GLU A 323 48.70 -25.62 -6.44
N PHE A 324 49.28 -24.99 -5.42
CA PHE A 324 48.82 -23.69 -4.93
C PHE A 324 48.86 -22.62 -6.03
N VAL A 325 49.96 -22.55 -6.81
CA VAL A 325 50.06 -21.62 -7.94
C VAL A 325 49.05 -21.97 -9.04
N ASN A 326 48.81 -23.25 -9.32
CA ASN A 326 47.79 -23.67 -10.29
C ASN A 326 46.39 -23.23 -9.85
N LEU A 327 46.05 -23.30 -8.56
CA LEU A 327 44.79 -22.78 -8.03
C LEU A 327 44.67 -21.27 -8.25
N ILE A 328 45.77 -20.51 -8.09
CA ILE A 328 45.78 -19.07 -8.40
C ILE A 328 45.52 -18.83 -9.89
N VAL A 329 46.22 -19.56 -10.77
CA VAL A 329 46.01 -19.47 -12.22
C VAL A 329 44.56 -19.78 -12.57
N ASN A 330 43.99 -20.85 -12.01
CA ASN A 330 42.60 -21.25 -12.29
C ASN A 330 41.61 -20.18 -11.82
N HIS A 331 41.80 -19.63 -10.62
CA HIS A 331 40.95 -18.56 -10.11
C HIS A 331 41.06 -17.28 -10.95
N LEU A 332 42.26 -16.89 -11.38
CA LEU A 332 42.44 -15.76 -12.29
C LEU A 332 41.78 -16.04 -13.66
N THR A 333 41.80 -17.27 -14.14
CA THR A 333 41.12 -17.61 -15.41
C THR A 333 39.60 -17.54 -15.31
N GLU A 334 39.02 -17.93 -14.18
CA GLU A 334 37.57 -17.96 -14.00
C GLU A 334 36.99 -16.60 -13.58
N HIS A 335 37.65 -15.95 -12.62
CA HIS A 335 37.15 -14.72 -11.98
C HIS A 335 37.95 -13.48 -12.37
N GLY A 336 39.04 -13.60 -13.12
CA GLY A 336 39.78 -12.47 -13.69
C GLY A 336 40.55 -11.58 -12.72
N VAL A 337 40.19 -11.60 -11.45
CA VAL A 337 40.80 -10.83 -10.36
C VAL A 337 40.85 -11.69 -9.11
N MET A 338 41.80 -11.39 -8.22
CA MET A 338 41.92 -12.06 -6.93
C MET A 338 42.36 -11.05 -5.89
N GLU A 339 41.59 -10.95 -4.81
CA GLU A 339 41.98 -10.23 -3.59
C GLU A 339 42.92 -11.11 -2.75
N ALA A 340 43.92 -10.51 -2.10
CA ALA A 340 44.89 -11.25 -1.29
C ALA A 340 44.22 -12.08 -0.16
N ALA A 341 43.10 -11.60 0.39
CA ALA A 341 42.32 -12.30 1.40
C ALA A 341 41.80 -13.67 0.93
N ARG A 342 41.57 -13.86 -0.38
CA ARG A 342 41.07 -15.11 -0.95
C ARG A 342 42.04 -16.28 -0.78
N LEU A 343 43.33 -16.01 -0.60
CA LEU A 343 44.36 -17.02 -0.33
C LEU A 343 44.17 -17.71 1.04
N TYR A 344 43.35 -17.14 1.93
CA TYR A 344 43.04 -17.68 3.25
C TYR A 344 41.65 -18.35 3.31
N GLU A 345 41.04 -18.62 2.15
CA GLU A 345 39.74 -19.29 2.03
C GLU A 345 39.86 -20.59 1.21
N SER A 346 38.86 -21.48 1.30
CA SER A 346 38.80 -22.67 0.42
C SER A 346 38.67 -22.22 -1.05
N PRO A 347 39.40 -22.81 -2.01
CA PRO A 347 40.13 -24.09 -1.94
C PRO A 347 41.60 -24.02 -1.48
N PHE A 348 42.13 -22.83 -1.16
CA PHE A 348 43.55 -22.66 -0.81
C PHE A 348 43.89 -23.24 0.58
N THR A 349 42.97 -23.10 1.53
CA THR A 349 43.11 -23.65 2.90
C THR A 349 43.12 -25.18 2.95
N ASP A 350 42.62 -25.84 1.89
CA ASP A 350 42.59 -27.31 1.81
C ASP A 350 43.99 -27.89 1.55
N LEU A 351 44.88 -27.10 0.94
CA LEU A 351 46.29 -27.44 0.77
C LEU A 351 47.11 -27.12 2.02
N THR A 352 46.83 -25.98 2.67
CA THR A 352 47.48 -25.58 3.93
C THR A 352 46.52 -24.89 4.90
N PRO A 353 46.25 -25.49 6.08
CA PRO A 353 45.39 -24.88 7.11
C PRO A 353 45.86 -23.52 7.64
N HIS A 354 47.13 -23.19 7.43
CA HIS A 354 47.76 -21.95 7.87
C HIS A 354 47.86 -20.89 6.75
N GLY A 355 47.21 -21.10 5.59
CA GLY A 355 47.28 -20.16 4.47
C GLY A 355 48.60 -20.25 3.68
N PRO A 356 48.91 -19.24 2.84
CA PRO A 356 50.10 -19.24 1.97
C PRO A 356 51.43 -19.31 2.74
N GLU A 357 51.48 -18.86 3.99
CA GLU A 357 52.65 -18.91 4.88
C GLU A 357 53.02 -20.34 5.29
N GLY A 358 52.10 -21.29 5.15
CA GLY A 358 52.39 -22.71 5.32
C GLY A 358 53.23 -23.30 4.17
N LEU A 359 53.24 -22.65 3.00
CA LEU A 359 53.96 -23.12 1.81
C LEU A 359 55.14 -22.22 1.42
N PHE A 360 55.06 -20.93 1.71
CA PHE A 360 56.02 -19.93 1.25
C PHE A 360 56.58 -19.12 2.44
N SER A 361 57.82 -18.63 2.32
CA SER A 361 58.36 -17.67 3.30
C SER A 361 57.55 -16.38 3.26
N ARG A 362 57.52 -15.61 4.36
CA ARG A 362 56.82 -14.30 4.41
C ARG A 362 57.21 -13.38 3.25
N SER A 363 58.51 -13.27 2.95
CA SER A 363 59.01 -12.48 1.82
C SER A 363 58.46 -12.95 0.47
N THR A 364 58.28 -14.26 0.30
CA THR A 364 57.73 -14.84 -0.94
C THR A 364 56.23 -14.61 -1.03
N VAL A 365 55.51 -14.62 0.10
CA VAL A 365 54.09 -14.26 0.14
C VAL A 365 53.91 -12.77 -0.22
N ASP A 366 54.77 -11.89 0.29
CA ASP A 366 54.74 -10.46 -0.05
C ASP A 366 54.99 -10.23 -1.56
N GLU A 367 55.95 -10.94 -2.15
CA GLU A 367 56.19 -10.94 -3.61
C GLU A 367 54.95 -11.40 -4.39
N LEU A 368 54.28 -12.46 -3.94
CA LEU A 368 53.09 -12.99 -4.58
C LEU A 368 51.93 -11.99 -4.54
N ILE A 369 51.71 -11.36 -3.38
CA ILE A 369 50.68 -10.31 -3.21
C ILE A 369 50.99 -9.14 -4.15
N ALA A 370 52.25 -8.71 -4.24
CA ALA A 370 52.66 -7.63 -5.14
C ALA A 370 52.39 -7.95 -6.63
N VAL A 371 52.55 -9.22 -7.05
CA VAL A 371 52.20 -9.67 -8.40
C VAL A 371 50.69 -9.62 -8.62
N LEU A 372 49.88 -10.08 -7.66
CA LEU A 372 48.41 -10.01 -7.72
C LEU A 372 47.92 -8.56 -7.78
N ASP A 373 48.52 -7.66 -7.02
CA ASP A 373 48.24 -6.22 -7.09
C ASP A 373 48.63 -5.61 -8.43
N GLY A 374 49.73 -6.08 -9.03
CA GLY A 374 50.14 -5.71 -10.38
C GLY A 374 49.09 -6.13 -11.42
N VAL A 375 48.61 -7.38 -11.33
CA VAL A 375 47.50 -7.88 -12.16
C VAL A 375 46.24 -7.06 -11.92
N ARG A 376 45.90 -6.69 -10.68
CA ARG A 376 44.75 -5.82 -10.40
C ARG A 376 44.88 -4.47 -11.11
N ARG A 377 46.05 -3.83 -11.01
CA ARG A 377 46.31 -2.50 -11.59
C ARG A 377 46.19 -2.44 -13.10
N THR A 378 46.48 -3.52 -13.84
CA THR A 378 46.35 -3.52 -15.32
C THR A 378 44.90 -3.32 -15.81
N ALA A 379 43.91 -3.66 -14.98
CA ALA A 379 42.49 -3.48 -15.29
C ALA A 379 41.90 -2.16 -14.76
N VAL A 380 42.69 -1.39 -14.02
CA VAL A 380 42.36 -0.01 -13.64
C VAL A 380 43.05 0.91 -14.64
N ALA A 381 42.38 1.98 -15.09
CA ALA A 381 42.96 2.92 -16.05
C ALA A 381 44.33 3.41 -15.56
N ALA A 382 45.32 3.41 -16.44
CA ALA A 382 46.63 4.00 -16.17
C ALA A 382 46.60 5.53 -16.23
#